data_AF-A0A967HNF0-F1
#
_entry.id   AF-A0A967HNF0-F1
#
_cell.length_a   1.000
_cell.length_b   1.000
_cell.length_c   1.000
_cell.angle_alpha   90.00
_cell.angle_beta   90.00
_cell.angle_gamma   90.00
#
_symmetry.space_group_name_H-M   'P 1'
#
loop_
_entity.id
_entity.type
_entity.pdbx_description
1 polymer ?
#
loop_
_entity_poly.entity_id
_entity_poly.type
_entity_poly.pdbx_seq_one_letter_code
_entity_poly.pdbx_strand_id
1 'polypeptide(L)'
;MDTGVVFCRRADFRAVGGYDESLDFAEDVAFLWRLRALGRPRRQRLARPRGAKAVASMRKFDRHGDWHYFTMLVPALLAIRRGEGREIADR
;
A
#
# COMPACT_ATOMS: atom_id res chain seq x y z
N MET A 1 -6.95 -3.91 -5.11
CA MET A 1 -5.74 -3.26 -5.65
C MET A 1 -4.62 -4.15 -5.20
N ASP A 2 -3.81 -4.69 -6.12
CA ASP A 2 -2.68 -5.52 -5.68
C ASP A 2 -1.58 -4.58 -5.21
N THR A 3 -1.07 -4.83 -4.01
CA THR A 3 0.10 -4.16 -3.43
C THR A 3 1.30 -5.09 -3.57
N GLY A 4 2.48 -4.55 -3.84
CA GLY A 4 3.72 -5.31 -4.04
C GLY A 4 4.42 -5.07 -5.39
N VAL A 5 3.69 -5.06 -6.51
CA VAL A 5 4.28 -4.72 -7.83
C VAL A 5 3.43 -3.66 -8.51
N VAL A 6 3.96 -2.45 -8.60
CA VAL A 6 3.26 -1.28 -9.14
C VAL A 6 4.06 -0.69 -10.29
N PHE A 7 3.39 -0.43 -11.41
CA PHE A 7 3.96 0.28 -12.54
C PHE A 7 3.34 1.67 -12.65
N CYS A 8 4.19 2.68 -12.85
CA CYS A 8 3.76 4.03 -13.16
C CYS A 8 4.81 4.74 -14.03
N ARG A 9 4.42 5.84 -14.68
CA ARG A 9 5.38 6.68 -15.39
C ARG A 9 6.31 7.34 -14.38
N ARG A 10 7.60 7.45 -14.69
CA ARG A 10 8.59 8.16 -13.86
C ARG A 10 8.15 9.59 -13.50
N ALA A 11 7.50 10.28 -14.44
CA ALA A 11 6.99 11.63 -14.20
C ALA A 11 5.90 11.66 -13.12
N ASP A 12 4.99 10.68 -13.11
CA ASP A 12 3.92 10.60 -12.12
C ASP A 12 4.46 10.18 -10.75
N PHE A 13 5.43 9.25 -10.71
CA PHE A 13 6.14 8.88 -9.47
C PHE A 13 6.75 10.11 -8.79
N ARG A 14 7.45 10.94 -9.55
CA ARG A 14 8.04 12.20 -9.07
C ARG A 14 6.99 13.21 -8.65
N ALA A 15 5.90 13.33 -9.43
CA ALA A 15 4.83 14.28 -9.15
C ALA A 15 4.09 13.98 -7.83
N VAL A 16 3.99 12.70 -7.44
CA VAL A 16 3.38 12.32 -6.15
C VAL A 16 4.38 12.26 -4.98
N GLY A 17 5.67 12.50 -5.25
CA GLY A 17 6.72 12.50 -4.22
C GLY A 17 7.28 11.12 -3.87
N GLY A 18 7.10 10.10 -4.72
CA GLY A 18 7.64 8.75 -4.48
C GLY A 18 7.03 8.01 -3.29
N TYR A 19 7.73 6.99 -2.76
CA TYR A 19 7.34 6.33 -1.52
C TYR A 19 7.68 7.21 -0.33
N ASP A 20 6.89 7.11 0.74
CA ASP A 20 7.16 7.83 1.98
C ASP A 20 7.99 6.91 2.87
N GLU A 21 9.28 7.19 3.01
CA GLU A 21 10.21 6.37 3.79
C GLU A 21 9.97 6.48 5.30
N SER A 22 9.09 7.38 5.76
CA SER A 22 8.69 7.45 7.17
C SER A 22 7.61 6.43 7.56
N LEU A 23 7.08 5.68 6.58
CA LEU A 23 6.11 4.62 6.81
C LEU A 23 6.80 3.26 6.78
N ASP A 24 6.83 2.58 7.93
CA ASP A 24 7.36 1.22 8.04
C ASP A 24 6.43 0.16 7.41
N PHE A 25 5.16 0.53 7.19
CA PHE A 25 4.17 -0.32 6.54
C PHE A 25 3.14 0.50 5.74
N ALA A 26 2.57 -0.13 4.72
CA ALA A 26 1.51 0.42 3.87
C ALA A 26 1.90 1.65 3.02
N GLU A 27 3.20 1.87 2.84
CA GLU A 27 3.80 2.83 1.92
C GLU A 27 3.26 2.66 0.48
N ASP A 28 3.09 1.41 0.04
CA ASP A 28 2.50 1.04 -1.25
C ASP A 28 1.06 1.53 -1.40
N VAL A 29 0.26 1.39 -0.34
CA VAL A 29 -1.15 1.80 -0.32
C VAL A 29 -1.24 3.32 -0.37
N ALA A 30 -0.45 4.01 0.46
CA ALA A 30 -0.38 5.47 0.50
C ALA A 30 0.07 6.04 -0.86
N PHE A 31 1.07 5.41 -1.50
CA PHE A 31 1.51 5.76 -2.84
C PHE A 31 0.38 5.61 -3.88
N LEU A 32 -0.31 4.46 -3.90
CA LEU A 32 -1.40 4.21 -4.85
C LEU A 32 -2.58 5.17 -4.67
N TRP A 33 -2.89 5.59 -3.44
CA TRP A 33 -3.89 6.62 -3.17
C TRP A 33 -3.49 7.98 -3.75
N ARG A 34 -2.25 8.42 -3.55
CA ARG A 34 -1.73 9.65 -4.15
C ARG A 34 -1.75 9.59 -5.68
N LEU A 35 -1.35 8.46 -6.27
CA LEU A 35 -1.40 8.27 -7.72
C LEU A 35 -2.83 8.31 -8.27
N ARG A 36 -3.79 7.72 -7.55
CA ARG A 36 -5.22 7.84 -7.89
C ARG A 36 -5.70 9.28 -7.82
N ALA A 37 -5.29 10.04 -6.81
CA ALA A 37 -5.63 11.45 -6.68
C ALA A 37 -5.06 12.28 -7.85
N LEU A 38 -3.81 12.04 -8.26
CA LEU A 38 -3.19 12.67 -9.43
C LEU A 38 -3.94 12.36 -10.74
N GLY A 39 -4.43 11.13 -10.89
CA GLY A 39 -5.16 10.68 -12.08
C GLY A 39 -6.59 11.21 -12.19
N ARG A 40 -7.26 11.52 -11.08
CA ARG A 40 -8.67 12.01 -11.07
C ARG A 40 -8.91 13.24 -11.96
N PRO A 41 -8.17 14.36 -11.83
CA PRO A 41 -8.37 15.52 -12.70
C PRO A 41 -8.05 15.22 -14.17
N ARG A 42 -7.19 14.22 -14.43
CA ARG A 42 -6.81 13.76 -15.77
C ARG A 42 -7.77 12.72 -16.37
N ARG A 43 -8.86 12.39 -15.67
CA ARG A 43 -9.81 11.30 -16.01
C ARG A 43 -9.12 9.93 -16.17
N GLN A 44 -8.00 9.72 -15.51
CA GLN A 44 -7.26 8.47 -15.50
C GLN A 44 -7.66 7.59 -14.31
N ARG A 45 -7.46 6.27 -14.45
CA ARG A 45 -7.78 5.27 -13.43
C ARG A 45 -6.62 4.30 -13.27
N LEU A 46 -6.45 3.81 -12.04
CA LEU A 46 -5.57 2.68 -11.79
C LEU A 46 -6.17 1.42 -12.41
N ALA A 47 -5.32 0.65 -13.09
CA ALA A 47 -5.70 -0.60 -13.74
C ALA A 47 -4.79 -1.74 -13.27
N ARG A 48 -5.33 -2.96 -13.28
CA ARG A 48 -4.62 -4.20 -12.94
C ARG A 48 -4.58 -5.09 -14.18
N PRO A 49 -3.40 -5.60 -14.59
CA PRO A 49 -3.32 -6.65 -15.61
C PRO A 49 -4.08 -7.90 -15.14
N ARG A 50 -4.98 -8.43 -15.97
CA ARG A 50 -5.74 -9.65 -15.63
C ARG A 50 -5.04 -10.94 -16.05
N GLY A 51 -4.20 -10.88 -17.09
CA GLY A 51 -3.50 -12.02 -17.68
C GLY A 51 -2.11 -12.31 -17.08
N ALA A 52 -1.55 -11.38 -16.30
CA ALA A 52 -0.27 -11.55 -15.63
C ALA A 52 -0.41 -11.08 -14.17
N LYS A 53 -0.61 -12.03 -13.26
CA LYS A 53 -0.80 -11.75 -11.84
C LYS A 53 0.54 -11.87 -11.13
N ALA A 54 0.82 -10.93 -10.22
CA ALA A 54 1.91 -11.11 -9.28
C ALA A 54 1.59 -12.31 -8.37
N VAL A 55 2.58 -13.19 -8.19
CA VAL A 55 2.49 -14.32 -7.26
C VAL A 55 3.11 -13.89 -5.94
N ALA A 56 2.30 -13.81 -4.88
CA ALA A 56 2.77 -13.48 -3.55
C ALA A 56 3.35 -14.73 -2.86
N SER A 57 4.41 -14.55 -2.08
CA SER A 57 4.98 -15.61 -1.25
C SER A 57 4.15 -15.80 0.03
N MET A 58 3.75 -17.04 0.31
CA MET A 58 3.00 -17.39 1.54
C MET A 58 3.90 -17.54 2.78
N ARG A 59 5.24 -17.46 2.62
CA ARG A 59 6.20 -17.67 3.72
C ARG A 59 5.98 -16.77 4.94
N LYS A 60 5.41 -15.57 4.73
CA LYS A 60 5.05 -14.66 5.83
C LYS A 60 3.90 -15.23 6.66
N PHE A 61 2.91 -15.84 6.02
CA PHE A 61 1.79 -16.50 6.70
C PHE A 61 2.25 -17.78 7.40
N ASP A 62 3.14 -18.56 6.76
CA ASP A 62 3.72 -19.75 7.38
C ASP A 62 4.47 -19.42 8.68
N ARG A 63 5.12 -18.25 8.75
CA ARG A 63 5.89 -17.81 9.92
C ARG A 63 5.02 -17.18 11.01
N HIS A 64 4.03 -16.38 10.64
CA HIS A 64 3.29 -15.54 11.59
C HIS A 64 1.85 -16.03 11.87
N GLY A 65 1.38 -17.05 11.13
CA GLY A 65 0.01 -17.55 11.17
C GLY A 65 -0.98 -16.68 10.41
N ASP A 66 -2.06 -17.30 9.94
CA ASP A 66 -3.07 -16.67 9.08
C ASP A 66 -3.75 -15.44 9.72
N TRP A 67 -3.76 -15.37 11.05
CA TRP A 67 -4.39 -14.30 11.82
C TRP A 67 -3.52 -13.05 12.02
N HIS A 68 -2.25 -13.09 11.62
CA HIS A 68 -1.29 -12.00 11.85
C HIS A 68 -1.73 -10.67 11.23
N TYR A 69 -2.38 -10.70 10.07
CA TYR A 69 -2.92 -9.49 9.46
C TYR A 69 -4.12 -8.92 10.22
N PHE A 70 -4.93 -9.73 10.90
CA PHE A 70 -6.03 -9.19 11.72
C PHE A 70 -5.50 -8.50 12.98
N THR A 71 -4.45 -9.05 13.59
CA THR A 71 -3.83 -8.45 14.78
C THR A 71 -3.04 -7.18 14.46
N MET A 72 -2.52 -7.04 13.24
CA MET A 72 -1.70 -5.90 12.83
C MET A 72 -2.52 -4.84 12.07
N LEU A 73 -3.32 -5.24 11.09
CA LEU A 73 -3.99 -4.33 10.15
C LEU A 73 -5.24 -3.68 10.73
N VAL A 74 -6.00 -4.36 11.61
CA VAL A 74 -7.20 -3.79 12.25
C VAL A 74 -6.86 -2.64 13.20
N PRO A 75 -5.90 -2.79 14.14
CA PRO A 75 -5.48 -1.65 14.97
C PRO A 75 -4.81 -0.57 14.13
N ALA A 76 -4.01 -0.91 13.10
CA ALA A 76 -3.42 0.08 12.19
C ALA A 76 -4.49 0.91 11.44
N LEU A 77 -5.53 0.26 10.92
CA LEU A 77 -6.67 0.95 10.29
C LEU A 77 -7.42 1.84 11.28
N LEU A 78 -7.62 1.39 12.51
CA LEU A 78 -8.27 2.17 13.56
C LEU A 78 -7.42 3.37 14.01
N ALA A 79 -6.10 3.20 14.10
CA ALA A 79 -5.16 4.26 14.46
C ALA A 79 -5.05 5.31 13.36
N ILE A 80 -4.99 4.91 12.09
CA ILE A 80 -5.07 5.83 10.94
C ILE A 80 -6.40 6.62 10.96
N ARG A 81 -7.49 5.97 11.37
CA ARG A 81 -8.80 6.64 11.53
C ARG A 81 -8.85 7.61 12.72
N ARG A 82 -8.03 7.39 13.76
CA ARG A 82 -7.91 8.25 14.95
C ARG A 82 -6.82 9.31 14.84
N GLY A 83 -5.93 9.23 13.84
CA GLY A 83 -4.80 10.15 13.65
C GLY A 83 -3.51 9.73 14.37
N GLU A 84 -3.40 8.48 14.83
CA GLU A 84 -2.34 7.95 15.69
C GLU A 84 -1.47 6.89 14.97
N GLY A 85 -1.14 7.10 13.69
CA GLY A 85 -0.50 6.08 12.85
C GLY A 85 0.95 5.68 13.18
N ARG A 86 1.56 6.24 14.23
CA ARG A 86 3.01 6.11 14.50
C ARG A 86 3.41 4.91 15.38
N GLU A 87 2.51 4.30 16.13
CA GLU A 87 2.89 3.43 17.26
C GLU A 87 2.82 1.91 16.97
N ILE A 88 2.32 1.51 15.78
CA ILE A 88 2.03 0.10 15.46
C ILE A 88 3.16 -0.56 14.65
N ALA A 89 4.11 0.22 14.15
CA ALA A 89 5.23 -0.29 13.36
C ALA A 89 6.30 -1.03 14.20
N ASP A 90 6.39 -0.73 15.49
CA ASP A 90 7.53 -1.10 16.36
C ASP A 90 7.25 -2.35 17.24
N ARG A 91 6.21 -3.14 16.94
CA ARG A 91 5.77 -4.29 17.74
C ARG A 91 5.60 -5.57 16.92
#